data_AF-A0A7S0SNC0-F1
#
_entry.id   AF-A0A7S0SNC0-F1
#
_cell.length_a   1.000
_cell.length_b   1.000
_cell.length_c   1.000
_cell.angle_alpha   90.00
_cell.angle_beta   90.00
_cell.angle_gamma   90.00
#
_symmetry.space_group_name_H-M   'P 1'
#
loop_
_entity.id
_entity.type
_entity.pdbx_description
1 polymer ?
#
loop_
_entity_poly.entity_id
_entity_poly.type
_entity_poly.pdbx_seq_one_letter_code
_entity_poly.pdbx_strand_id
1 'polypeptide(L)'
;SGRGKSGGRRGRRQGPRSVEEAAAAVVEIDDDENTADDPPGDIAVYGEWQTELWSPPAAVGGIVPKNERGNVDLYGGASPPPGTVHVNLPRITRVARALGLDFAPALVGFDFQRGGKTLPVFEGVVVCLEFEKQLVEAFIAEEERLAAAEAEKERKEAAKRWRVLLSAIWTRLSLREEFNVDGNQCGSNGGFSLDSNRQLSASRPIRGGVGMDSRGTGEHGGAQGPRMTAAAAVAAAVAAKAKAAAKTG
;
A
#
# COMPACT_ATOMS: atom_id res chain seq x y z
N SER A 1 21.09 -13.49 58.30
CA SER A 1 20.82 -12.05 58.42
C SER A 1 20.82 -11.44 57.03
N GLY A 2 19.66 -10.94 56.60
CA GLY A 2 19.30 -10.74 55.19
C GLY A 2 19.86 -9.48 54.51
N ARG A 3 20.05 -9.59 53.20
CA ARG A 3 20.34 -8.49 52.27
C ARG A 3 19.01 -7.83 51.84
N GLY A 4 18.82 -6.55 52.12
CA GLY A 4 17.73 -5.74 51.56
C GLY A 4 18.24 -4.81 50.46
N LYS A 5 17.85 -5.05 49.20
CA LYS A 5 17.99 -4.10 48.09
C LYS A 5 16.65 -3.37 47.92
N SER A 6 16.61 -2.07 48.20
CA SER A 6 15.44 -1.22 47.96
C SER A 6 15.41 -0.76 46.48
N GLY A 7 14.62 -1.44 45.65
CA GLY A 7 14.30 -0.99 44.31
C GLY A 7 13.10 -0.02 44.33
N GLY A 8 13.36 1.28 44.12
CA GLY A 8 12.31 2.29 43.99
C GLY A 8 11.48 2.07 42.73
N ARG A 9 10.19 1.73 42.90
CA ARG A 9 9.22 1.68 41.80
C ARG A 9 8.91 3.11 41.35
N ARG A 10 9.26 3.44 40.09
CA ARG A 10 8.87 4.71 39.46
C ARG A 10 7.34 4.76 39.36
N GLY A 11 6.75 5.80 39.95
CA GLY A 11 5.30 6.03 39.95
C GLY A 11 4.74 6.10 38.53
N ARG A 12 3.65 5.37 38.30
CA ARG A 12 2.90 5.34 37.05
C ARG A 12 2.21 6.71 36.89
N ARG A 13 2.55 7.47 35.83
CA ARG A 13 1.83 8.70 35.48
C ARG A 13 0.35 8.35 35.28
N GLN A 14 -0.53 8.97 36.06
CA GLN A 14 -1.97 8.82 35.92
C GLN A 14 -2.41 9.73 34.76
N GLY A 15 -2.59 9.15 33.58
CA GLY A 15 -3.42 9.73 32.53
C GLY A 15 -4.88 9.31 32.73
N PRO A 16 -5.84 9.94 32.02
CA PRO A 16 -7.26 9.66 32.16
C PRO A 16 -7.51 8.16 31.94
N ARG A 17 -8.28 7.55 32.85
CA ARG A 17 -8.43 6.08 32.92
C ARG A 17 -9.50 5.55 31.97
N SER A 18 -10.29 6.44 31.35
CA SER A 18 -11.30 6.08 30.38
C SER A 18 -11.35 7.08 29.22
N VAL A 19 -11.85 6.60 28.09
CA VAL A 19 -12.15 7.42 26.90
C VAL A 19 -13.22 8.49 27.19
N GLU A 20 -14.09 8.25 28.16
CA GLU A 20 -15.12 9.19 28.61
C GLU A 20 -14.51 10.35 29.41
N GLU A 21 -13.50 10.09 30.25
CA GLU A 21 -12.80 11.13 31.02
C GLU A 21 -11.94 12.03 30.11
N ALA A 22 -11.41 11.47 29.02
CA ALA A 22 -10.72 12.24 27.99
C ALA A 22 -11.68 13.09 27.14
N ALA A 23 -12.91 12.61 26.90
CA ALA A 23 -13.94 13.36 26.20
C ALA A 23 -14.49 14.53 27.03
N ALA A 24 -14.56 14.38 28.36
CA ALA A 24 -14.98 15.45 29.27
C ALA A 24 -13.90 16.55 29.49
N ALA A 25 -12.63 16.29 29.15
CA ALA A 25 -11.54 17.24 29.26
C ALA A 25 -11.31 18.07 27.98
N VAL A 26 -12.17 17.94 26.98
CA VAL A 26 -12.18 18.84 25.83
C VAL A 26 -12.69 20.19 26.34
N VAL A 27 -11.77 21.16 26.33
CA VAL A 27 -12.02 22.58 26.60
C VAL A 27 -13.24 23.01 25.80
N GLU A 28 -14.29 23.45 26.50
CA GLU A 28 -15.38 24.20 25.86
C GLU A 28 -14.76 25.46 25.26
N ILE A 29 -14.74 25.51 23.93
CA ILE A 29 -14.39 26.70 23.19
C ILE A 29 -15.66 27.54 23.20
N ASP A 30 -15.63 28.64 23.94
CA ASP A 30 -16.68 29.66 23.88
C ASP A 30 -16.71 30.23 22.44
N ASP A 31 -17.66 29.75 21.64
CA ASP A 31 -18.01 30.31 20.33
C ASP A 31 -18.72 31.66 20.54
N ASP A 32 -17.94 32.72 20.75
CA ASP A 32 -18.47 34.09 20.84
C ASP A 32 -17.75 35.03 19.87
N GLU A 33 -18.12 34.93 18.58
CA GLU A 33 -18.23 36.11 17.70
C GLU A 33 -19.24 35.84 16.54
N ASN A 34 -20.48 36.25 16.78
CA ASN A 34 -21.49 36.73 15.82
C ASN A 34 -21.39 36.30 14.34
N THR A 35 -22.11 35.23 13.96
CA THR A 35 -22.72 35.08 12.62
C THR A 35 -24.14 34.55 12.80
N ALA A 36 -25.01 35.42 13.31
CA ALA A 36 -26.45 35.16 13.34
C ALA A 36 -27.02 35.45 11.94
N ASP A 37 -27.21 34.43 11.10
CA ASP A 37 -28.26 34.40 10.04
C ASP A 37 -28.30 33.13 9.16
N ASP A 38 -27.41 32.13 9.31
CA ASP A 38 -27.53 30.90 8.51
C ASP A 38 -28.40 29.83 9.20
N PRO A 39 -29.58 29.47 8.66
CA PRO A 39 -30.34 28.33 9.16
C PRO A 39 -29.52 27.04 8.97
N PRO A 40 -29.49 26.13 9.96
CA PRO A 40 -28.74 24.89 9.85
C PRO A 40 -29.35 24.01 8.75
N GLY A 41 -28.74 24.02 7.57
CA GLY A 41 -29.17 23.17 6.45
C GLY A 41 -28.99 23.77 5.05
N ASP A 42 -28.81 25.08 4.92
CA ASP A 42 -28.70 25.71 3.61
C ASP A 42 -27.22 25.86 3.20
N ILE A 43 -26.83 25.13 2.15
CA ILE A 43 -25.49 25.21 1.57
C ILE A 43 -25.47 26.37 0.57
N ALA A 44 -24.69 27.41 0.84
CA ALA A 44 -24.48 28.50 -0.10
C ALA A 44 -23.83 27.98 -1.40
N VAL A 45 -24.49 28.22 -2.53
CA VAL A 45 -23.99 27.87 -3.87
C VAL A 45 -23.50 29.13 -4.55
N TYR A 46 -22.30 29.08 -5.11
CA TYR A 46 -21.67 30.19 -5.81
C TYR A 46 -21.52 29.90 -7.29
N GLY A 47 -21.66 30.92 -8.13
CA GLY A 47 -21.34 30.84 -9.55
C GLY A 47 -19.83 30.98 -9.80
N GLU A 48 -19.34 30.51 -10.94
CA GLU A 48 -17.91 30.61 -11.32
C GLU A 48 -17.39 32.06 -11.35
N TRP A 49 -18.26 33.05 -11.62
CA TRP A 49 -17.91 34.47 -11.60
C TRP A 49 -17.63 35.03 -10.19
N GLN A 50 -18.02 34.29 -9.15
CA GLN A 50 -17.77 34.63 -7.75
C GLN A 50 -16.51 33.93 -7.22
N THR A 51 -15.91 33.01 -7.98
CA THR A 51 -14.76 32.23 -7.54
C THR A 51 -13.48 32.70 -8.24
N GLU A 52 -12.38 32.59 -7.51
CA GLU A 52 -11.04 32.85 -8.03
C GLU A 52 -10.21 31.58 -7.95
N LEU A 53 -9.26 31.42 -8.88
CA LEU A 53 -8.36 30.28 -8.86
C LEU A 53 -7.45 30.38 -7.63
N TRP A 54 -7.59 29.41 -6.73
CA TRP A 54 -6.74 29.31 -5.55
C TRP A 54 -5.27 29.10 -5.93
N SER A 55 -4.37 29.91 -5.36
CA SER A 55 -2.93 29.76 -5.52
C SER A 55 -2.26 29.58 -4.15
N PRO A 56 -1.60 28.43 -3.90
CA PRO A 56 -0.93 28.18 -2.63
C PRO A 56 0.34 29.06 -2.45
N PRO A 57 0.78 29.27 -1.20
CA PRO A 57 2.00 30.03 -0.92
C PRO A 57 3.23 29.37 -1.55
N ALA A 58 4.20 30.18 -1.97
CA ALA A 58 5.44 29.68 -2.57
C ALA A 58 6.31 28.92 -1.56
N ALA A 59 7.05 27.92 -2.04
CA ALA A 59 8.06 27.25 -1.23
C ALA A 59 9.24 28.19 -0.96
N VAL A 60 9.64 28.31 0.31
CA VAL A 60 10.75 29.16 0.75
C VAL A 60 11.80 28.29 1.44
N GLY A 61 13.06 28.39 1.01
CA GLY A 61 14.19 27.76 1.71
C GLY A 61 14.22 26.23 1.61
N GLY A 62 13.71 25.66 0.52
CA GLY A 62 13.72 24.21 0.32
C GLY A 62 12.67 23.45 1.16
N ILE A 63 11.78 24.16 1.85
CA ILE A 63 10.69 23.59 2.64
C ILE A 63 9.39 23.68 1.85
N VAL A 64 8.67 22.56 1.79
CA VAL A 64 7.37 22.48 1.13
C VAL A 64 6.29 23.03 2.07
N PRO A 65 5.47 24.00 1.63
CA PRO A 65 4.35 24.49 2.43
C PRO A 65 3.30 23.38 2.57
N LYS A 66 2.96 23.03 3.82
CA LYS A 66 2.03 21.93 4.15
C LYS A 66 0.77 22.50 4.78
N ASN A 67 -0.36 21.87 4.47
CA ASN A 67 -1.63 22.17 5.12
C ASN A 67 -1.61 21.67 6.58
N GLU A 68 -2.61 21.99 7.39
CA GLU A 68 -2.72 21.54 8.81
C GLU A 68 -2.58 20.02 8.99
N ARG A 69 -2.96 19.26 7.94
CA ARG A 69 -2.89 17.80 7.90
C ARG A 69 -1.50 17.27 7.53
N GLY A 70 -0.55 18.13 7.20
CA GLY A 70 0.81 17.77 6.78
C GLY A 70 0.96 17.38 5.31
N ASN A 71 -0.06 17.65 4.48
CA ASN A 71 -0.14 17.25 3.06
C ASN A 71 -0.21 18.49 2.16
N VAL A 72 -0.01 18.30 0.86
CA VAL A 72 -0.33 19.29 -0.17
C VAL A 72 -1.55 18.79 -0.95
N ASP A 73 -2.54 19.67 -1.09
CA ASP A 73 -3.78 19.37 -1.79
C ASP A 73 -3.64 19.66 -3.29
N LEU A 74 -3.65 18.60 -4.10
CA LEU A 74 -3.55 18.63 -5.57
C LEU A 74 -4.81 18.07 -6.25
N TYR A 75 -5.93 18.01 -5.53
CA TYR A 75 -7.19 17.52 -6.07
C TYR A 75 -7.75 18.52 -7.10
N GLY A 76 -8.55 18.01 -8.05
CA GLY A 76 -9.20 18.86 -9.06
C GLY A 76 -8.25 19.46 -10.10
N GLY A 77 -7.02 18.94 -10.24
CA GLY A 77 -6.03 19.47 -11.18
C GLY A 77 -5.35 20.74 -10.68
N ALA A 78 -5.42 21.02 -9.38
CA ALA A 78 -4.69 22.13 -8.76
C ALA A 78 -3.18 21.99 -9.01
N SER A 79 -2.55 23.10 -9.36
CA SER A 79 -1.10 23.17 -9.58
C SER A 79 -0.37 23.07 -8.23
N PRO A 80 0.77 22.36 -8.16
CA PRO A 80 1.58 22.36 -6.96
C PRO A 80 2.08 23.78 -6.63
N PRO A 81 2.43 24.03 -5.35
CA PRO A 81 2.99 25.30 -4.93
C PRO A 81 4.14 25.77 -5.82
N PRO A 82 4.21 27.07 -6.14
CA PRO A 82 5.28 27.58 -6.97
C PRO A 82 6.63 27.30 -6.31
N GLY A 83 7.59 26.79 -7.09
CA GLY A 83 8.88 26.31 -6.59
C GLY A 83 8.91 24.81 -6.20
N THR A 84 7.78 24.10 -6.32
CA THR A 84 7.68 22.67 -6.05
C THR A 84 7.24 21.88 -7.27
N VAL A 85 7.53 20.59 -7.26
CA VAL A 85 7.14 19.63 -8.30
C VAL A 85 6.44 18.44 -7.66
N HIS A 86 5.44 17.92 -8.36
CA HIS A 86 4.76 16.68 -7.98
C HIS A 86 5.43 15.50 -8.69
N VAL A 87 5.96 14.57 -7.91
CA VAL A 87 6.58 13.33 -8.41
C VAL A 87 5.65 12.16 -8.09
N ASN A 88 4.94 11.66 -9.11
CA ASN A 88 4.06 10.50 -8.99
C ASN A 88 4.81 9.19 -9.27
N LEU A 89 5.51 8.68 -8.26
CA LEU A 89 6.21 7.39 -8.32
C LEU A 89 5.79 6.49 -7.14
N PRO A 90 5.66 5.17 -7.34
CA PRO A 90 5.31 4.26 -6.26
C PRO A 90 6.45 4.20 -5.23
N ARG A 91 6.12 4.08 -3.93
CA ARG A 91 7.11 3.96 -2.84
C ARG A 91 8.11 5.13 -2.72
N ILE A 92 7.90 6.23 -3.44
CA ILE A 92 8.83 7.38 -3.47
C ILE A 92 9.02 8.02 -2.10
N THR A 93 8.01 7.96 -1.23
CA THR A 93 8.05 8.42 0.17
C THR A 93 9.19 7.77 0.96
N ARG A 94 9.48 6.50 0.69
CA ARG A 94 10.57 5.77 1.37
C ARG A 94 11.93 6.27 0.92
N VAL A 95 12.07 6.57 -0.37
CA VAL A 95 13.31 7.09 -0.96
C VAL A 95 13.56 8.51 -0.48
N ALA A 96 12.54 9.38 -0.51
CA ALA A 96 12.64 10.75 0.00
C ALA A 96 13.05 10.78 1.49
N ARG A 97 12.48 9.89 2.31
CA ARG A 97 12.87 9.73 3.71
C ARG A 97 14.32 9.23 3.87
N ALA A 98 14.78 8.33 3.00
CA ALA A 98 16.15 7.82 3.06
C ALA A 98 17.19 8.89 2.72
N LEU A 99 16.84 9.83 1.83
CA LEU A 99 17.67 10.99 1.50
C LEU A 99 17.59 12.13 2.54
N GLY A 100 16.60 12.11 3.43
CA GLY A 100 16.40 13.17 4.43
C GLY A 100 15.89 14.49 3.83
N LEU A 101 15.23 14.43 2.67
CA LEU A 101 14.64 15.61 2.02
C LEU A 101 13.32 16.00 2.70
N ASP A 102 13.01 17.30 2.72
CA ASP A 102 11.66 17.73 3.07
C ASP A 102 10.70 17.41 1.92
N PHE A 103 9.62 16.72 2.25
CA PHE A 103 8.58 16.35 1.30
C PHE A 103 7.21 16.45 1.95
N ALA A 104 6.18 16.60 1.12
CA ALA A 104 4.79 16.51 1.51
C ALA A 104 4.07 15.44 0.67
N PRO A 105 3.24 14.56 1.27
CA PRO A 105 2.35 13.70 0.50
C PRO A 105 1.37 14.54 -0.33
N ALA A 106 1.16 14.16 -1.58
CA ALA A 106 0.21 14.81 -2.48
C ALA A 106 -1.17 14.15 -2.38
N LEU A 107 -2.17 14.91 -1.93
CA LEU A 107 -3.57 14.49 -1.94
C LEU A 107 -4.16 14.79 -3.32
N VAL A 108 -4.38 13.76 -4.14
CA VAL A 108 -4.88 13.92 -5.52
C VAL A 108 -6.40 13.73 -5.60
N GLY A 109 -6.99 13.05 -4.64
CA GLY A 109 -8.44 12.90 -4.60
C GLY A 109 -8.93 12.08 -3.43
N PHE A 110 -10.18 11.65 -3.54
CA PHE A 110 -10.86 10.83 -2.55
C PHE A 110 -11.47 9.61 -3.24
N ASP A 111 -11.30 8.44 -2.62
CA ASP A 111 -11.92 7.20 -3.05
C ASP A 111 -13.13 6.92 -2.16
N PHE A 112 -14.26 6.63 -2.80
CA PHE A 112 -15.54 6.39 -2.14
C PHE A 112 -15.80 4.89 -2.13
N GLN A 113 -15.50 4.23 -1.01
CA GLN A 113 -15.70 2.79 -0.91
C GLN A 113 -17.16 2.45 -0.57
N ARG A 114 -17.57 1.25 -1.02
CA ARG A 114 -18.88 0.66 -0.71
C ARG A 114 -19.04 0.60 0.81
N GLY A 115 -20.02 1.33 1.34
CA GLY A 115 -20.22 1.51 2.78
C GLY A 115 -20.15 2.97 3.26
N GLY A 116 -20.14 3.94 2.33
CA GLY A 116 -20.26 5.37 2.66
C GLY A 116 -18.99 5.98 3.27
N LYS A 117 -17.85 5.28 3.18
CA LYS A 117 -16.57 5.78 3.68
C LYS A 117 -15.83 6.48 2.55
N THR A 118 -15.31 7.66 2.84
CA THR A 118 -14.48 8.45 1.93
C THR A 118 -13.04 8.42 2.45
N LEU A 119 -12.12 7.85 1.68
CA LEU A 119 -10.71 7.78 2.04
C LEU A 119 -9.88 8.72 1.15
N PRO A 120 -8.94 9.49 1.72
CA PRO A 120 -8.03 10.31 0.93
C PRO A 120 -7.07 9.41 0.13
N VAL A 121 -6.91 9.72 -1.15
CA VAL A 121 -5.98 9.06 -2.06
C VAL A 121 -4.74 9.93 -2.18
N PHE A 122 -3.64 9.42 -1.64
CA PHE A 122 -2.33 10.04 -1.77
C PHE A 122 -1.57 9.40 -2.92
N GLU A 123 -1.18 10.19 -3.91
CA GLU A 123 -0.35 9.74 -5.01
C GLU A 123 0.95 10.54 -5.07
N GLY A 124 2.08 9.85 -4.90
CA GLY A 124 3.39 10.47 -4.99
C GLY A 124 3.70 11.44 -3.85
N VAL A 125 4.66 12.32 -4.10
CA VAL A 125 5.13 13.35 -3.16
C VAL A 125 5.37 14.67 -3.88
N VAL A 126 5.21 15.77 -3.15
CA VAL A 126 5.62 17.12 -3.56
C VAL A 126 6.95 17.43 -2.91
N VAL A 127 7.89 17.88 -3.73
CA VAL A 127 9.26 18.23 -3.33
C VAL A 127 9.67 19.52 -4.03
N CYS A 128 10.58 20.28 -3.43
CA CYS A 128 11.17 21.46 -4.08
C CYS A 128 11.91 21.08 -5.38
N LEU A 129 11.85 21.96 -6.37
CA LEU A 129 12.41 21.73 -7.72
C LEU A 129 13.89 21.30 -7.70
N GLU A 130 14.66 21.81 -6.75
CA GLU A 130 16.10 21.55 -6.63
C GLU A 130 16.41 20.07 -6.34
N PHE A 131 15.54 19.40 -5.61
CA PHE A 131 15.75 18.02 -5.19
C PHE A 131 15.06 16.99 -6.09
N GLU A 132 14.29 17.41 -7.09
CA GLU A 132 13.60 16.51 -8.02
C GLU A 132 14.56 15.51 -8.66
N LYS A 133 15.67 16.02 -9.21
CA LYS A 133 16.65 15.18 -9.91
C LYS A 133 17.29 14.15 -8.99
N GLN A 134 17.69 14.58 -7.78
CA GLN A 134 18.31 13.71 -6.77
C GLN A 134 17.33 12.62 -6.33
N LEU A 135 16.05 12.97 -6.14
CA LEU A 135 15.01 12.05 -5.75
C LEU A 135 14.74 10.98 -6.83
N VAL A 136 14.67 11.39 -8.10
CA VAL A 136 14.43 10.48 -9.23
C VAL A 136 15.62 9.53 -9.42
N GLU A 137 16.86 10.02 -9.31
CA GLU A 137 18.05 9.19 -9.41
C GLU A 137 18.12 8.14 -8.28
N ALA A 138 17.89 8.57 -7.04
CA ALA A 138 17.84 7.66 -5.90
C ALA A 138 16.71 6.63 -6.01
N PHE A 139 15.58 7.02 -6.60
CA PHE A 139 14.48 6.10 -6.86
C PHE A 139 14.87 5.00 -7.85
N ILE A 140 15.55 5.37 -8.96
CA ILE A 140 16.03 4.40 -9.94
C ILE A 140 16.98 3.39 -9.28
N ALA A 141 17.95 3.88 -8.49
CA ALA A 141 18.89 3.02 -7.79
C ALA A 141 18.20 2.07 -6.79
N GLU A 142 17.17 2.55 -6.07
CA GLU A 142 16.40 1.73 -5.15
C GLU A 142 15.59 0.65 -5.88
N GLU A 143 14.96 0.99 -7.00
CA GLU A 143 14.21 0.02 -7.81
C GLU A 143 15.13 -1.06 -8.40
N GLU A 144 16.32 -0.72 -8.85
CA GLU A 144 17.31 -1.68 -9.32
C GLU A 144 17.73 -2.66 -8.20
N ARG A 145 17.93 -2.14 -6.99
CA ARG A 145 18.25 -2.96 -5.81
C ARG A 145 17.12 -3.93 -5.48
N LEU A 146 15.87 -3.47 -5.52
CA LEU A 146 14.69 -4.30 -5.25
C LEU A 146 14.51 -5.37 -6.32
N ALA A 147 14.68 -5.03 -7.60
CA ALA A 147 14.61 -5.97 -8.70
C ALA A 147 15.69 -7.06 -8.59
N ALA A 148 16.92 -6.71 -8.24
CA ALA A 148 18.00 -7.68 -8.01
C ALA A 148 17.68 -8.63 -6.85
N ALA A 149 17.13 -8.12 -5.75
CA ALA A 149 16.74 -8.91 -4.60
C ALA A 149 15.55 -9.85 -4.90
N GLU A 150 14.59 -9.40 -5.71
CA GLU A 150 13.46 -10.22 -6.17
C GLU A 150 13.93 -11.36 -7.08
N ALA A 151 14.83 -11.07 -8.02
CA ALA A 151 15.44 -12.10 -8.87
C ALA A 151 16.21 -13.15 -8.04
N GLU A 152 16.91 -12.75 -6.98
CA GLU A 152 17.58 -13.70 -6.08
C GLU A 152 16.59 -14.56 -5.31
N LYS A 153 15.49 -13.97 -4.82
CA LYS A 153 14.41 -14.71 -4.15
C LYS A 153 13.77 -15.72 -5.08
N GLU A 154 13.45 -15.32 -6.31
CA GLU A 154 12.88 -16.20 -7.32
C GLU A 154 13.81 -17.37 -7.65
N ARG A 155 15.11 -17.12 -7.81
CA ARG A 155 16.11 -18.19 -8.00
C ARG A 155 16.14 -19.17 -6.83
N LYS A 156 16.12 -18.65 -5.60
CA LYS A 156 16.09 -19.49 -4.37
C LYS A 156 14.80 -20.31 -4.29
N GLU A 157 13.67 -19.74 -4.66
CA GLU A 157 12.40 -20.46 -4.69
C GLU A 157 12.36 -21.52 -5.78
N ALA A 158 12.82 -21.21 -6.98
CA ALA A 158 12.97 -22.18 -8.06
C ALA A 158 13.85 -23.34 -7.60
N ALA A 159 15.03 -23.07 -7.03
CA ALA A 159 15.92 -24.11 -6.51
C ALA A 159 15.26 -24.96 -5.42
N LYS A 160 14.43 -24.37 -4.54
CA LYS A 160 13.64 -25.14 -3.57
C LYS A 160 12.61 -26.05 -4.24
N ARG A 161 11.87 -25.54 -5.24
CA ARG A 161 10.88 -26.30 -6.00
C ARG A 161 11.53 -27.47 -6.75
N TRP A 162 12.67 -27.22 -7.39
CA TRP A 162 13.48 -28.26 -8.04
C TRP A 162 13.98 -29.31 -7.07
N ARG A 163 14.46 -28.92 -5.88
CA ARG A 163 14.88 -29.87 -4.86
C ARG A 163 13.74 -30.81 -4.46
N VAL A 164 12.55 -30.27 -4.21
CA VAL A 164 11.36 -31.08 -3.87
C VAL A 164 11.01 -32.05 -4.99
N LEU A 165 11.01 -31.58 -6.25
CA LEU A 165 10.74 -32.42 -7.41
C LEU A 165 11.74 -33.57 -7.54
N LEU A 166 13.03 -33.26 -7.47
CA LEU A 166 14.09 -34.27 -7.61
C LEU A 166 14.08 -35.26 -6.45
N SER A 167 13.86 -34.81 -5.21
CA SER A 167 13.69 -35.70 -4.07
C SER A 167 12.50 -36.64 -4.27
N ALA A 168 11.37 -36.15 -4.76
CA ALA A 168 10.21 -37.00 -5.03
C ALA A 168 10.46 -38.04 -6.14
N ILE A 169 11.18 -37.66 -7.20
CA ILE A 169 11.60 -38.59 -8.27
C ILE A 169 12.57 -39.63 -7.72
N TRP A 170 13.59 -39.20 -6.98
CA TRP A 170 14.58 -40.08 -6.35
C TRP A 170 13.91 -41.10 -5.43
N THR A 171 13.01 -40.66 -4.55
CA THR A 171 12.26 -41.57 -3.66
C THR A 171 11.46 -42.59 -4.47
N ARG A 172 10.79 -42.20 -5.56
CA ARG A 172 10.05 -43.14 -6.42
C ARG A 172 10.96 -44.14 -7.13
N LEU A 173 12.16 -43.73 -7.55
CA LEU A 173 13.14 -44.63 -8.17
C LEU A 173 13.73 -45.61 -7.15
N SER A 174 14.17 -45.11 -5.99
CA SER A 174 14.71 -45.93 -4.89
C SER A 174 13.71 -46.99 -4.44
N LEU A 175 12.42 -46.62 -4.30
CA LEU A 175 11.37 -47.58 -3.98
C LEU A 175 11.16 -48.62 -5.09
N ARG A 176 11.31 -48.26 -6.36
CA ARG A 176 11.19 -49.23 -7.47
C ARG A 176 12.36 -50.21 -7.50
N GLU A 177 13.57 -49.75 -7.20
CA GLU A 177 14.76 -50.60 -7.15
C GLU A 177 14.72 -51.55 -5.94
N GLU A 178 14.36 -51.06 -4.76
CA GLU A 178 14.29 -51.89 -3.55
C GLU A 178 13.13 -52.87 -3.55
N PHE A 179 11.97 -52.49 -4.10
CA PHE A 179 10.78 -53.34 -4.08
C PHE A 179 10.57 -54.16 -5.36
N ASN A 180 11.46 -54.06 -6.37
CA ASN A 180 11.31 -54.57 -7.74
C ASN A 180 9.94 -55.23 -7.97
N VAL A 181 8.89 -54.38 -8.03
CA VAL A 181 7.53 -54.84 -8.23
C VAL A 181 7.46 -55.19 -9.71
N ASP A 182 8.02 -56.36 -10.04
CA ASP A 182 7.67 -57.11 -11.22
C ASP A 182 6.14 -57.18 -11.19
N GLY A 183 5.51 -56.59 -12.22
CA GLY A 183 4.09 -56.31 -12.27
C GLY A 183 3.20 -57.55 -12.33
N ASN A 184 3.29 -58.44 -11.35
CA ASN A 184 2.45 -59.61 -11.23
C ASN A 184 2.16 -59.98 -9.78
N GLN A 185 1.47 -59.10 -9.07
CA GLN A 185 0.58 -59.48 -7.98
C GLN A 185 -0.49 -58.41 -7.80
N CYS A 186 -1.67 -58.70 -8.37
CA CYS A 186 -2.91 -58.17 -7.82
C CYS A 186 -3.11 -58.81 -6.43
N GLY A 187 -3.43 -58.01 -5.42
CA GLY A 187 -3.83 -58.54 -4.11
C GLY A 187 -3.37 -57.74 -2.90
N SER A 188 -4.29 -56.90 -2.42
CA SER A 188 -4.60 -56.72 -0.99
C SER A 188 -3.60 -56.01 -0.05
N ASN A 189 -4.07 -54.84 0.43
CA ASN A 189 -3.94 -54.31 1.79
C ASN A 189 -2.54 -54.02 2.37
N GLY A 190 -2.19 -52.73 2.40
CA GLY A 190 -1.19 -52.18 3.33
C GLY A 190 -0.85 -50.72 3.00
N GLY A 191 -1.27 -49.78 3.84
CA GLY A 191 -1.19 -48.34 3.57
C GLY A 191 0.20 -47.72 3.71
N PHE A 192 0.35 -46.54 3.10
CA PHE A 192 1.35 -45.55 3.51
C PHE A 192 0.72 -44.15 3.44
N SER A 193 0.21 -43.70 4.59
CA SER A 193 -0.33 -42.35 4.77
C SER A 193 0.82 -41.39 5.03
N LEU A 194 1.21 -40.63 4.01
CA LEU A 194 2.10 -39.48 4.15
C LEU A 194 1.25 -38.31 4.68
N ASP A 195 1.31 -38.12 6.00
CA ASP A 195 0.69 -37.02 6.72
C ASP A 195 1.15 -35.68 6.13
N SER A 196 0.33 -35.14 5.21
CA SER A 196 0.53 -33.83 4.60
C SER A 196 -0.17 -32.78 5.46
N ASN A 197 0.32 -32.59 6.68
CA ASN A 197 -0.01 -31.39 7.44
C ASN A 197 1.11 -30.36 7.30
N ARG A 198 1.06 -29.58 6.21
CA ARG A 198 1.63 -28.25 6.19
C ARG A 198 0.69 -27.31 5.46
N GLN A 199 -0.06 -26.58 6.27
CA GLN A 199 -0.91 -25.45 5.93
C GLN A 199 -0.28 -24.57 4.84
N LEU A 200 -0.79 -24.72 3.61
CA LEU A 200 -0.83 -23.67 2.62
C LEU A 200 -2.29 -23.30 2.49
N SER A 201 -2.68 -22.27 3.24
CA SER A 201 -3.97 -21.63 3.10
C SER A 201 -4.09 -21.01 1.70
N ALA A 202 -4.97 -21.56 0.86
CA ALA A 202 -5.79 -20.79 -0.08
C ALA A 202 -6.89 -21.67 -0.71
N SER A 203 -8.09 -21.09 -0.75
CA SER A 203 -9.21 -21.38 -1.66
C SER A 203 -10.32 -22.32 -1.16
N ARG A 204 -11.47 -21.68 -0.87
CA ARG A 204 -12.78 -22.23 -0.49
C ARG A 204 -13.44 -23.00 -1.65
N PRO A 205 -14.27 -24.03 -1.39
CA PRO A 205 -15.01 -24.72 -2.44
C PRO A 205 -16.34 -24.03 -2.80
N ILE A 206 -16.65 -24.12 -4.09
CA ILE A 206 -17.93 -23.82 -4.73
C ILE A 206 -18.97 -24.84 -4.25
N ARG A 207 -20.13 -24.38 -3.74
CA ARG A 207 -21.34 -25.19 -3.53
C ARG A 207 -22.50 -24.47 -4.22
N GLY A 208 -23.09 -25.13 -5.22
CA GLY A 208 -24.35 -24.71 -5.83
C GLY A 208 -25.57 -25.16 -5.00
N GLY A 209 -26.66 -24.40 -5.10
CA GLY A 209 -27.96 -24.80 -4.57
C GLY A 209 -28.98 -23.67 -4.33
N VAL A 210 -29.62 -23.21 -5.41
CA VAL A 210 -31.02 -22.76 -5.56
C VAL A 210 -31.60 -21.68 -4.61
N GLY A 211 -31.99 -20.55 -5.20
CA GLY A 211 -32.96 -19.60 -4.66
C GLY A 211 -33.42 -18.66 -5.77
N MET A 212 -34.62 -18.90 -6.31
CA MET A 212 -35.30 -18.04 -7.29
C MET A 212 -36.01 -16.90 -6.56
N ASP A 213 -35.71 -15.66 -6.94
CA ASP A 213 -36.67 -14.57 -6.95
C ASP A 213 -36.30 -13.51 -7.99
N SER A 214 -37.34 -13.08 -8.69
CA SER A 214 -37.33 -12.29 -9.91
C SER A 214 -37.49 -10.81 -9.56
N ARG A 215 -36.76 -9.92 -10.28
CA ARG A 215 -37.24 -8.66 -10.91
C ARG A 215 -36.11 -7.62 -11.08
N GLY A 216 -36.06 -7.02 -12.28
CA GLY A 216 -35.67 -5.61 -12.46
C GLY A 216 -34.30 -5.35 -13.07
N THR A 217 -34.19 -5.45 -14.40
CA THR A 217 -33.07 -4.91 -15.18
C THR A 217 -33.18 -3.39 -15.29
N GLY A 218 -32.15 -2.67 -14.82
CA GLY A 218 -31.89 -1.27 -15.16
C GLY A 218 -30.46 -1.16 -15.68
N GLU A 219 -30.31 -0.98 -16.98
CA GLU A 219 -29.03 -0.79 -17.67
C GLU A 219 -28.50 0.63 -17.42
N HIS A 220 -27.26 0.77 -16.94
CA HIS A 220 -26.43 1.93 -17.27
C HIS A 220 -24.98 1.49 -17.47
N GLY A 221 -24.54 1.58 -18.73
CA GLY A 221 -23.20 1.26 -19.19
C GLY A 221 -22.17 2.30 -18.75
N GLY A 222 -20.98 1.79 -18.44
CA GLY A 222 -19.77 2.58 -18.22
C GLY A 222 -18.57 1.70 -18.51
N ALA A 223 -18.13 1.69 -19.76
CA ALA A 223 -16.94 0.98 -20.20
C ALA A 223 -15.71 1.57 -19.50
N GLN A 224 -15.09 0.80 -18.58
CA GLN A 224 -13.73 1.06 -18.13
C GLN A 224 -12.83 -0.03 -18.71
N GLY A 225 -12.03 0.37 -19.69
CA GLY A 225 -10.94 -0.44 -20.21
C GLY A 225 -9.88 -0.72 -19.14
N PRO A 226 -8.97 -1.68 -19.37
CA PRO A 226 -8.05 -2.15 -18.35
C PRO A 226 -7.06 -1.05 -17.95
N ARG A 227 -7.19 -0.53 -16.73
CA ARG A 227 -6.18 0.31 -16.08
C ARG A 227 -4.95 -0.55 -15.79
N MET A 228 -3.93 -0.44 -16.63
CA MET A 228 -2.59 -0.94 -16.28
C MET A 228 -2.13 -0.20 -15.03
N THR A 229 -1.75 -0.92 -13.99
CA THR A 229 -1.22 -0.32 -12.77
C THR A 229 0.08 0.42 -13.10
N ALA A 230 0.21 1.68 -12.69
CA ALA A 230 1.40 2.51 -12.97
C ALA A 230 2.71 1.82 -12.53
N ALA A 231 2.65 0.96 -11.51
CA ALA A 231 3.78 0.14 -11.06
C ALA A 231 4.30 -0.85 -12.14
N ALA A 232 3.41 -1.46 -12.93
CA ALA A 232 3.81 -2.37 -14.01
C ALA A 232 4.45 -1.62 -15.19
N ALA A 233 3.97 -0.41 -15.49
CA ALA A 233 4.54 0.44 -16.53
C ALA A 233 5.95 0.93 -16.16
N VAL A 234 6.16 1.33 -14.90
CA VAL A 234 7.48 1.76 -14.42
C VAL A 234 8.46 0.58 -14.37
N ALA A 235 8.04 -0.60 -13.90
CA ALA A 235 8.89 -1.80 -13.92
C ALA A 235 9.26 -2.22 -15.36
N ALA A 236 8.32 -2.15 -16.31
CA ALA A 236 8.60 -2.40 -17.72
C ALA A 236 9.55 -1.37 -18.34
N ALA A 237 9.44 -0.09 -17.96
CA ALA A 237 10.33 0.97 -18.43
C ALA A 237 11.75 0.83 -17.87
N VAL A 238 11.90 0.47 -16.59
CA VAL A 238 13.21 0.21 -15.97
C VAL A 238 13.86 -1.04 -16.59
N ALA A 239 13.09 -2.11 -16.81
CA ALA A 239 13.57 -3.30 -17.51
C ALA A 239 13.97 -3.00 -18.97
N ALA A 240 13.23 -2.14 -19.68
CA ALA A 240 13.57 -1.72 -21.02
C ALA A 240 14.88 -0.90 -21.07
N LYS A 241 15.10 -0.01 -20.08
CA LYS A 241 16.33 0.78 -19.97
C LYS A 241 17.55 -0.10 -19.65
N ALA A 242 17.40 -1.08 -18.76
CA ALA A 242 18.45 -2.06 -18.47
C ALA A 242 18.79 -2.93 -19.69
N LYS A 243 17.80 -3.30 -20.50
CA LYS A 243 17.99 -4.09 -21.73
C LYS A 243 18.63 -3.29 -22.87
N ALA A 244 18.39 -1.97 -22.93
CA ALA A 244 19.03 -1.07 -23.88
C ALA A 244 20.52 -0.82 -23.55
N ALA A 245 20.87 -0.71 -22.25
CA ALA A 245 22.25 -0.58 -21.80
C ALA A 245 23.11 -1.82 -22.09
N ALA A 246 22.53 -3.02 -22.07
CA ALA A 246 23.23 -4.27 -22.37
C ALA A 246 23.50 -4.52 -23.88
N LYS A 247 22.94 -3.70 -24.79
CA LYS A 247 23.09 -3.85 -26.25
C LYS A 247 24.08 -2.86 -26.88
N THR A 248 24.62 -1.93 -26.09
CA THR A 248 25.53 -0.85 -26.53
C THR A 248 26.95 -0.98 -25.97
N GLY A 249 27.28 -2.11 -25.33
CA GLY A 249 28.63 -2.45 -24.88
C GLY A 249 29.23 -3.63 -25.65
#